data_AF-A0A962WV00-F1
#
_entry.id   AF-A0A962WV00-F1
#
_cell.length_a   1.000
_cell.length_b   1.000
_cell.length_c   1.000
_cell.angle_alpha   90.00
_cell.angle_beta   90.00
_cell.angle_gamma   90.00
#
_symmetry.space_group_name_H-M   'P 1'
#
loop_
_entity.id
_entity.type
_entity.pdbx_description
1 polymer ?
#
loop_
_entity_poly.entity_id
_entity_poly.type
_entity_poly.pdbx_seq_one_letter_code
_entity_poly.pdbx_strand_id
1 'polypeptide(L)'
;MIDREFHSIRRLPPYVFAEVNAMKAQARARGADIIDFGMGNPDSATPRHIVDKLVEAVQNPRTHRYSNSRGIPGLRKALAGYYARRFGVDLDPDGEVVVTIGSKEGLANLAQAISSPGDIILAPNP
;
A
#
# COMPACT_ATOMS: atom_id res chain seq x y z
N MET A 1 -21.47 -28.21 -13.43
CA MET A 1 -20.26 -27.41 -13.16
C MET A 1 -20.20 -27.23 -11.66
N ILE A 2 -19.11 -27.68 -11.00
CA ILE A 2 -18.94 -27.42 -9.57
C ILE A 2 -18.70 -25.92 -9.44
N ASP A 3 -19.62 -25.25 -8.76
CA ASP A 3 -19.52 -23.86 -8.35
C ASP A 3 -18.38 -23.73 -7.32
N ARG A 4 -17.14 -23.69 -7.81
CA ARG A 4 -15.92 -23.58 -7.00
C ARG A 4 -15.55 -22.11 -6.83
N GLU A 5 -16.44 -21.33 -6.24
CA GLU A 5 -16.03 -20.02 -5.73
C GLU A 5 -15.23 -20.20 -4.43
N PHE A 6 -14.07 -19.55 -4.36
CA PHE A 6 -13.23 -19.58 -3.17
C PHE A 6 -13.91 -18.87 -2.01
N HIS A 7 -13.90 -19.49 -0.82
CA HIS A 7 -14.55 -18.96 0.39
C HIS A 7 -14.21 -17.49 0.68
N SER A 8 -12.94 -17.10 0.54
CA SER A 8 -12.50 -15.71 0.79
C SER A 8 -13.07 -14.71 -0.22
N ILE A 9 -13.26 -15.12 -1.48
CA ILE A 9 -13.81 -14.24 -2.54
C ILE A 9 -15.28 -13.92 -2.24
N ARG A 10 -16.06 -14.91 -1.78
CA ARG A 10 -17.48 -14.73 -1.42
C ARG A 10 -17.72 -13.72 -0.30
N ARG A 11 -16.69 -13.45 0.52
CA ARG A 11 -16.78 -12.54 1.67
C ARG A 11 -16.29 -11.12 1.38
N LEU A 12 -15.75 -10.85 0.19
CA LEU A 12 -15.30 -9.51 -0.16
C LEU A 12 -16.50 -8.60 -0.44
N PRO A 13 -16.57 -7.42 0.19
CA PRO A 13 -17.65 -6.47 -0.08
C PRO A 13 -17.50 -5.86 -1.49
N PRO A 14 -18.58 -5.31 -2.06
CA PRO A 14 -18.50 -4.53 -3.29
C PRO A 14 -17.49 -3.39 -3.17
N TYR A 15 -16.67 -3.20 -4.19
CA TYR A 15 -15.69 -2.11 -4.21
C TYR A 15 -16.35 -0.81 -4.67
N VAL A 16 -16.80 -0.01 -3.72
CA VAL A 16 -17.56 1.24 -3.96
C VAL A 16 -16.89 2.16 -4.99
N PHE A 17 -15.56 2.27 -4.98
CA PHE A 17 -14.84 3.12 -5.94
C PHE A 17 -14.92 2.62 -7.39
N ALA A 18 -15.10 1.32 -7.65
CA ALA A 18 -15.33 0.84 -9.02
C ALA A 18 -16.62 1.42 -9.60
N GLU A 19 -17.70 1.41 -8.83
CA GLU A 19 -19.00 1.96 -9.23
C GLU A 19 -18.90 3.47 -9.48
N VAL A 20 -18.31 4.21 -8.54
CA VAL A 20 -18.12 5.67 -8.68
C VAL A 20 -17.26 6.00 -9.90
N ASN A 21 -16.19 5.23 -10.16
CA ASN A 21 -15.36 5.42 -11.35
C ASN A 21 -16.12 5.15 -12.65
N ALA A 22 -16.96 4.12 -12.69
CA ALA A 22 -17.81 3.83 -13.84
C ALA A 22 -18.80 4.98 -14.12
N MET A 23 -19.45 5.50 -13.08
CA MET A 23 -20.35 6.65 -13.19
C MET A 23 -19.64 7.91 -13.69
N LYS A 24 -18.44 8.22 -13.14
CA LYS A 24 -17.61 9.34 -13.61
C LYS A 24 -17.22 9.18 -15.07
N ALA A 25 -16.82 7.98 -15.49
CA ALA A 25 -16.45 7.70 -16.88
C ALA A 25 -17.64 7.92 -17.84
N GLN A 26 -18.83 7.45 -17.47
CA GLN A 26 -20.04 7.66 -18.26
C GLN A 26 -20.45 9.14 -18.35
N ALA A 27 -20.33 9.89 -17.24
CA ALA A 27 -20.64 11.31 -17.24
C ALA A 27 -19.67 12.11 -18.12
N ARG A 28 -18.36 11.82 -18.04
CA ARG A 28 -17.34 12.40 -18.94
C ARG A 28 -17.63 12.07 -20.40
N ALA A 29 -18.04 10.84 -20.71
CA ALA A 29 -18.41 10.43 -22.06
C ALA A 29 -19.63 11.20 -22.62
N ARG A 30 -20.50 11.72 -21.75
CA ARG A 30 -21.62 12.61 -22.12
C ARG A 30 -21.24 14.10 -22.18
N GLY A 31 -19.97 14.44 -22.03
CA GLY A 31 -19.48 15.81 -22.09
C GLY A 31 -19.62 16.60 -20.78
N ALA A 32 -19.92 15.93 -19.66
CA ALA A 32 -19.96 16.61 -18.37
C ALA A 32 -18.54 16.97 -17.89
N ASP A 33 -18.37 18.20 -17.39
CA ASP A 33 -17.17 18.60 -16.66
C ASP A 33 -17.24 18.05 -15.22
N ILE A 34 -16.29 17.18 -14.87
CA ILE A 34 -16.31 16.43 -13.61
C ILE A 34 -15.20 16.93 -12.71
N ILE A 35 -15.59 17.60 -11.62
CA ILE A 35 -14.71 17.96 -10.52
C ILE A 35 -14.70 16.78 -9.53
N ASP A 36 -13.55 16.13 -9.39
CA ASP A 36 -13.39 14.87 -8.65
C ASP A 36 -12.71 15.10 -7.30
N PHE A 37 -13.51 15.09 -6.22
CA PHE A 37 -13.02 15.13 -4.83
C PHE A 37 -13.01 13.74 -4.17
N GLY A 38 -13.17 12.66 -4.95
CA GLY A 38 -13.40 11.32 -4.42
C GLY A 38 -12.13 10.50 -4.18
N MET A 39 -10.98 10.91 -4.72
CA MET A 39 -9.74 10.12 -4.66
C MET A 39 -8.75 10.74 -3.68
N GLY A 40 -8.15 9.90 -2.82
CA GLY A 40 -7.17 10.31 -1.81
C GLY A 40 -5.71 10.33 -2.30
N ASN A 41 -5.45 10.28 -3.60
CA ASN A 41 -4.09 10.42 -4.11
C ASN A 41 -3.67 11.91 -4.13
N PRO A 42 -2.46 12.26 -3.67
CA PRO A 42 -1.94 13.61 -3.83
C PRO A 42 -1.90 14.02 -5.32
N ASP A 43 -2.11 15.30 -5.57
CA ASP A 43 -1.99 15.96 -6.87
C ASP A 43 -0.55 16.35 -7.22
N SER A 44 0.25 16.58 -6.19
CA SER A 44 1.65 16.99 -6.30
C SER A 44 2.55 15.86 -6.77
N ALA A 45 3.52 16.19 -7.62
CA ALA A 45 4.52 15.24 -8.08
C ALA A 45 5.45 14.78 -6.93
N THR A 46 5.99 13.58 -7.06
CA THR A 46 7.04 13.08 -6.17
C THR A 46 8.22 14.07 -6.14
N PRO A 47 8.75 14.46 -4.96
CA PRO A 47 9.87 15.37 -4.86
C PRO A 47 11.08 14.96 -5.70
N ARG A 48 11.71 15.94 -6.37
CA ARG A 48 12.76 15.70 -7.37
C ARG A 48 13.92 14.83 -6.86
N HIS A 49 14.40 15.06 -5.65
CA HIS A 49 15.50 14.27 -5.08
C HIS A 49 15.19 12.77 -4.93
N ILE A 50 13.92 12.39 -4.77
CA ILE A 50 13.49 10.98 -4.73
C ILE A 50 13.50 10.39 -6.13
N VAL A 51 12.99 11.14 -7.12
CA VAL A 51 13.01 10.74 -8.53
C VAL A 51 14.46 10.57 -9.02
N ASP A 52 15.34 11.52 -8.71
CA ASP A 52 16.76 11.47 -9.07
C ASP A 52 17.43 10.23 -8.44
N LYS A 53 17.13 9.92 -7.17
CA LYS A 53 17.69 8.74 -6.50
C LYS A 53 17.17 7.42 -7.10
N LEU A 54 15.91 7.37 -7.52
CA LEU A 54 15.34 6.22 -8.23
C LEU A 54 16.07 6.01 -9.56
N VAL A 55 16.29 7.08 -10.34
CA VAL A 55 17.02 7.04 -11.61
C VAL A 55 18.45 6.53 -11.39
N GLU A 56 19.15 7.05 -10.39
CA GLU A 56 20.49 6.58 -10.02
C GLU A 56 20.47 5.07 -9.65
N ALA A 57 19.50 4.65 -8.84
CA ALA A 57 19.42 3.27 -8.37
C ALA A 57 19.11 2.27 -9.49
N VAL A 58 18.22 2.62 -10.43
CA VAL A 58 17.84 1.73 -11.55
C VAL A 58 18.94 1.59 -12.59
N GLN A 59 19.83 2.58 -12.71
CA GLN A 59 21.01 2.51 -13.59
C GLN A 59 22.06 1.49 -13.12
N ASN A 60 22.04 1.09 -11.85
CA ASN A 60 22.97 0.10 -11.31
C ASN A 60 22.43 -1.33 -11.50
N PRO A 61 23.04 -2.18 -12.34
CA PRO A 61 22.53 -3.54 -12.60
C PRO A 61 22.44 -4.45 -11.36
N ARG A 62 23.15 -4.11 -10.27
CA ARG A 62 23.07 -4.87 -9.01
C ARG A 62 21.70 -4.75 -8.34
N THR A 63 20.92 -3.70 -8.64
CA THR A 63 19.59 -3.47 -8.08
C THR A 63 18.48 -4.24 -8.81
N HIS A 64 18.80 -4.88 -9.95
CA HIS A 64 17.82 -5.61 -10.77
C HIS A 64 17.51 -7.02 -10.25
N ARG A 65 18.28 -7.49 -9.25
CA ARG A 65 18.10 -8.81 -8.64
C ARG A 65 16.93 -8.79 -7.65
N TYR A 66 16.51 -9.98 -7.21
CA TYR A 66 15.56 -10.09 -6.12
C TYR A 66 16.02 -9.31 -4.88
N SER A 67 15.09 -8.54 -4.32
CA SER A 67 15.29 -7.86 -3.03
C SER A 67 15.28 -8.89 -1.89
N ASN A 68 15.80 -8.49 -0.74
CA ASN A 68 15.58 -9.23 0.51
C ASN A 68 14.09 -9.15 0.88
N SER A 69 13.49 -10.28 1.26
CA SER A 69 12.06 -10.40 1.60
C SER A 69 11.61 -9.43 2.68
N ARG A 70 12.48 -9.04 3.62
CA ARG A 70 12.16 -8.07 4.67
C ARG A 70 12.40 -6.62 4.27
N GLY A 71 13.01 -6.38 3.11
CA GLY A 71 13.54 -5.09 2.68
C GLY A 71 15.06 -4.99 2.86
N ILE A 72 15.69 -4.17 2.01
CA ILE A 72 17.14 -3.98 2.03
C ILE A 72 17.61 -3.31 3.35
N PRO A 73 18.77 -3.68 3.92
CA PRO A 73 19.22 -3.17 5.22
C PRO A 73 19.28 -1.65 5.32
N GLY A 74 19.73 -0.97 4.25
CA GLY A 74 19.81 0.49 4.22
C GLY A 74 18.45 1.17 4.37
N LEU A 75 17.41 0.63 3.74
CA LEU A 75 16.04 1.14 3.86
C LEU A 75 15.49 0.92 5.26
N ARG A 76 15.66 -0.28 5.83
CA ARG A 76 15.20 -0.59 7.20
C ARG A 76 15.84 0.33 8.24
N LYS A 77 17.15 0.58 8.14
CA LYS A 77 17.87 1.55 9.00
C LYS A 77 17.33 2.98 8.82
N ALA A 78 17.03 3.39 7.59
CA ALA A 78 16.48 4.72 7.32
C ALA A 78 15.09 4.90 7.93
N LEU A 79 14.24 3.86 7.89
CA LEU A 79 12.91 3.85 8.52
C LEU A 79 12.99 3.92 10.05
N ALA A 80 13.83 3.09 10.68
CA ALA A 80 14.07 3.15 12.12
C ALA A 80 14.56 4.55 12.56
N GLY A 81 15.55 5.10 11.84
CA GLY A 81 16.05 6.45 12.10
C GLY A 81 15.00 7.55 11.89
N TYR A 82 14.06 7.37 10.95
CA TYR A 82 12.94 8.30 10.78
C TYR A 82 12.01 8.27 11.99
N TYR A 83 11.68 7.08 12.50
CA TYR A 83 10.85 6.93 13.72
C TYR A 83 11.50 7.59 14.93
N ALA A 84 12.81 7.38 15.14
CA ALA A 84 13.54 8.01 16.23
C ALA A 84 13.51 9.55 16.12
N ARG A 85 13.80 10.11 14.94
CA ARG A 85 13.82 11.58 14.75
C ARG A 85 12.45 12.23 14.81
N ARG A 86 11.42 11.60 14.23
CA ARG A 86 10.10 12.21 14.06
C ARG A 86 9.19 12.01 15.26
N PHE A 87 9.30 10.85 15.92
CA PHE A 87 8.37 10.39 16.95
C PHE A 87 9.08 10.03 18.26
N GLY A 88 10.41 9.99 18.32
CA GLY A 88 11.15 9.59 19.52
C GLY A 88 11.06 8.08 19.81
N VAL A 89 10.71 7.27 18.82
CA VAL A 89 10.57 5.81 18.96
C VAL A 89 11.84 5.14 18.42
N ASP A 90 12.54 4.41 19.29
CA ASP A 90 13.66 3.56 18.89
C ASP A 90 13.15 2.21 18.37
N LEU A 91 13.71 1.74 17.26
CA LEU A 91 13.31 0.49 16.60
C LEU A 91 14.56 -0.29 16.18
N ASP A 92 14.61 -1.59 16.49
CA ASP A 92 15.59 -2.50 15.92
C ASP A 92 15.29 -2.69 14.42
N PRO A 93 16.15 -2.23 13.50
CA PRO A 93 15.91 -2.37 12.07
C PRO A 93 15.83 -3.84 11.63
N ASP A 94 16.50 -4.76 12.32
CA ASP A 94 16.54 -6.19 11.99
C ASP A 94 15.45 -7.00 12.70
N GLY A 95 14.84 -6.49 13.77
CA GLY A 95 13.75 -7.15 14.52
C GLY A 95 12.36 -6.58 14.23
N GLU A 96 12.26 -5.25 14.09
CA GLU A 96 10.99 -4.51 14.23
C GLU A 96 10.60 -3.75 12.96
N VAL A 97 11.36 -3.88 11.87
CA VAL A 97 11.09 -3.21 10.59
C VAL A 97 10.97 -4.21 9.44
N VAL A 98 9.88 -4.11 8.69
CA VAL A 98 9.64 -4.86 7.44
C VAL A 98 9.10 -3.92 6.36
N VAL A 99 9.60 -4.07 5.13
CA VAL A 99 9.19 -3.26 3.98
C VAL A 99 8.15 -4.03 3.16
N THR A 100 7.05 -3.36 2.82
CA THR A 100 5.90 -3.92 2.11
C THR A 100 5.69 -3.24 0.75
N ILE A 101 4.88 -3.85 -0.11
CA ILE A 101 4.51 -3.26 -1.41
C ILE A 101 3.35 -2.29 -1.19
N GLY A 102 3.65 -1.18 -0.53
CA GLY A 102 2.66 -0.20 -0.08
C GLY A 102 1.88 -0.66 1.15
N SER A 103 1.01 0.23 1.65
CA SER A 103 0.27 0.02 2.90
C SER A 103 -0.81 -1.05 2.80
N LYS A 104 -1.48 -1.16 1.65
CA LYS A 104 -2.58 -2.12 1.45
C LYS A 104 -2.11 -3.57 1.60
N GLU A 105 -0.98 -3.91 1.00
CA GLU A 105 -0.39 -5.25 1.11
C GLU A 105 0.12 -5.53 2.53
N GLY A 106 0.76 -4.55 3.17
CA GLY A 106 1.20 -4.67 4.56
C GLY A 106 0.05 -4.91 5.53
N LEU A 107 -1.06 -4.18 5.41
CA LEU A 107 -2.25 -4.37 6.25
C LEU A 107 -2.90 -5.73 6.00
N ALA A 108 -2.99 -6.17 4.74
CA ALA A 108 -3.56 -7.48 4.40
C ALA A 108 -2.73 -8.64 4.97
N ASN A 109 -1.40 -8.55 4.91
CA ASN A 109 -0.52 -9.56 5.50
C ASN A 109 -0.54 -9.52 7.02
N LEU A 110 -0.55 -8.32 7.61
CA LEU A 110 -0.65 -8.18 9.07
C LEU A 110 -1.95 -8.81 9.58
N ALA A 111 -3.09 -8.49 8.96
CA ALA A 111 -4.38 -9.08 9.33
C ALA A 111 -4.36 -10.61 9.24
N GLN A 112 -3.76 -11.17 8.18
CA GLN A 112 -3.59 -12.63 8.04
C GLN A 112 -2.66 -13.23 9.09
N ALA A 113 -1.60 -12.52 9.50
CA ALA A 113 -0.63 -13.01 10.46
C ALA A 113 -1.14 -13.00 11.91
N ILE A 114 -2.04 -12.07 12.26
CA ILE A 114 -2.50 -11.87 13.64
C ILE A 114 -3.89 -12.41 13.95
N SER A 115 -4.60 -12.99 12.97
CA SER A 115 -5.99 -13.44 13.17
C SER A 115 -6.20 -14.91 12.82
N SER A 116 -7.10 -15.53 13.57
CA SER A 116 -7.62 -16.89 13.39
C SER A 116 -9.14 -16.87 13.24
N PRO A 117 -9.75 -17.94 12.67
CA PRO A 117 -11.20 -18.05 12.61
C PRO A 117 -11.85 -17.95 14.00
N GLY A 118 -12.73 -16.97 14.18
CA GLY A 118 -13.40 -16.70 15.46
C GLY A 118 -12.85 -15.48 16.21
N ASP A 119 -11.69 -14.96 15.82
CA ASP A 119 -11.12 -13.76 16.42
C ASP A 119 -11.94 -12.51 16.08
N ILE A 120 -11.96 -11.56 17.03
CA ILE A 120 -12.63 -10.27 16.88
C ILE A 120 -11.57 -9.20 16.63
N ILE A 121 -11.67 -8.52 15.49
CA ILE A 121 -10.86 -7.34 15.16
C ILE A 121 -11.72 -6.10 15.41
N LEU A 122 -11.28 -5.24 16.33
CA LEU A 122 -11.92 -3.95 16.56
C LEU A 122 -11.49 -2.97 15.47
N ALA A 123 -12.45 -2.42 14.75
CA ALA A 123 -12.24 -1.34 13.79
C ALA A 123 -12.98 -0.08 14.29
N PRO A 124 -12.35 1.11 14.22
CA PRO A 124 -13.09 2.35 14.39
C PRO A 124 -14.16 2.46 13.30
N ASN A 125 -15.23 3.17 13.59
CA ASN A 125 -16.25 3.55 12.63
C ASN A 125 -16.33 5.08 12.61
N PRO A 126 -16.04 5.76 11.48
CA PRO A 126 -15.62 5.28 10.15
C PRO A 126 -14.11 4.97 9.99
#